data_AF-A0A355YEW9-F1
#
_entry.id   AF-A0A355YEW9-F1
#
_cell.length_a   1.000
_cell.length_b   1.000
_cell.length_c   1.000
_cell.angle_alpha   90.00
_cell.angle_beta   90.00
_cell.angle_gamma   90.00
#
_symmetry.space_group_name_H-M   'P 1'
#
loop_
_entity.id
_entity.type
_entity.pdbx_description
1 polymer ?
#
loop_
_entity_poly.entity_id
_entity_poly.type
_entity_poly.pdbx_seq_one_letter_code
_entity_poly.pdbx_strand_id
1 'polypeptide(L)'
;MGRARRHAAGHRRQPAGMAAGQAGAAMNAPARIAVLASGRGSNLQCLLDGIAVGQLHARIAGVFSDKPGAAALDKVAPAQRWA
;
A
#
# COMPACT_ATOMS: atom_id res chain seq x y z
N MET A 1 1.12 -35.44 -21.27
CA MET A 1 1.91 -34.19 -21.15
C MET A 1 1.02 -33.14 -20.49
N GLY A 2 1.48 -32.52 -19.41
CA GLY A 2 0.65 -32.10 -18.26
C GLY A 2 -0.37 -30.96 -18.45
N ARG A 3 -1.56 -31.15 -17.86
CA ARG A 3 -2.56 -30.10 -17.62
C ARG A 3 -2.08 -29.16 -16.52
N ALA A 4 -1.86 -27.88 -16.82
CA ALA A 4 -1.61 -26.86 -15.81
C ALA A 4 -2.93 -26.20 -15.35
N ARG A 5 -3.03 -26.07 -14.04
CA ARG A 5 -4.24 -25.90 -13.24
C ARG A 5 -4.68 -24.44 -13.17
N ARG A 6 -5.99 -24.22 -13.17
CA ARG A 6 -6.60 -22.96 -12.71
C ARG A 6 -6.30 -22.80 -11.23
N HIS A 7 -5.77 -21.65 -10.83
CA HIS A 7 -5.89 -21.18 -9.46
C HIS A 7 -6.34 -19.72 -9.49
N ALA A 8 -7.66 -19.54 -9.47
CA ALA A 8 -8.27 -18.28 -9.08
C ALA A 8 -7.84 -18.00 -7.64
N ALA A 9 -7.00 -16.98 -7.44
CA ALA A 9 -6.75 -16.41 -6.13
C ALA A 9 -8.04 -15.73 -5.68
N GLY A 10 -8.87 -16.48 -4.95
CA GLY A 10 -10.06 -15.94 -4.31
C GLY A 10 -9.65 -14.78 -3.41
N HIS A 11 -10.14 -13.59 -3.70
CA HIS A 11 -10.24 -12.53 -2.70
C HIS A 11 -11.02 -13.13 -1.53
N ARG A 12 -10.35 -13.41 -0.41
CA ARG A 12 -11.02 -13.74 0.84
C ARG A 12 -11.80 -12.49 1.24
N ARG A 13 -13.04 -12.38 0.77
CA ARG A 13 -14.00 -11.41 1.26
C ARG A 13 -14.17 -11.70 2.74
N GLN A 14 -13.66 -10.80 3.58
CA GLN A 14 -13.98 -10.80 4.99
C GLN A 14 -15.50 -10.58 5.12
N PRO A 15 -16.22 -11.37 5.94
CA PRO A 15 -17.64 -11.19 6.13
C PRO A 15 -17.91 -9.83 6.79
N ALA A 16 -18.90 -9.12 6.27
CA ALA A 16 -19.36 -7.80 6.71
C ALA A 16 -20.09 -7.87 8.06
N GLY A 17 -19.39 -8.31 9.10
CA GLY A 17 -19.88 -8.41 10.47
C GLY A 17 -18.75 -8.18 11.46
N MET A 18 -18.21 -6.95 11.51
CA MET A 18 -17.32 -6.55 12.59
C MET A 18 -18.05 -5.56 13.49
N ALA A 19 -18.18 -5.93 14.75
CA ALA A 19 -18.78 -5.14 15.80
C ALA A 19 -18.15 -3.75 15.85
N ALA A 20 -18.99 -2.72 15.75
CA ALA A 20 -18.61 -1.31 15.77
C ALA A 20 -17.78 -0.88 17.01
N GLY A 21 -17.67 -1.74 18.04
CA GLY A 21 -16.87 -1.50 19.25
C GLY A 21 -15.36 -1.72 19.11
N GLN A 22 -14.86 -2.41 18.09
CA GLN A 22 -13.41 -2.61 17.88
C GLN A 22 -12.79 -1.58 16.94
N ALA A 23 -13.62 -0.91 16.12
CA ALA A 23 -13.18 0.18 15.27
C ALA A 23 -12.63 1.36 16.11
N GLY A 24 -13.16 1.62 17.30
CA GLY A 24 -12.73 2.73 18.19
C GLY A 24 -11.24 2.76 18.56
N ALA A 25 -10.65 1.59 18.89
CA ALA A 25 -9.23 1.50 19.23
C ALA A 25 -8.33 1.44 17.99
N ALA A 26 -8.80 0.82 16.90
CA ALA A 26 -8.10 0.75 15.62
C ALA A 26 -8.13 2.08 14.84
N MET A 27 -9.13 2.94 15.07
CA MET A 27 -9.30 4.26 14.42
C MET A 27 -8.25 5.29 14.83
N ASN A 28 -7.44 5.02 15.86
CA ASN A 28 -6.36 5.94 16.26
C ASN A 28 -4.99 5.53 15.67
N ALA A 29 -4.83 4.30 15.17
CA ALA A 29 -3.57 3.89 14.56
C ALA A 29 -3.48 4.43 13.12
N PRO A 30 -2.32 4.99 12.71
CA PRO A 30 -2.15 5.49 11.35
C PRO A 30 -2.29 4.36 10.33
N ALA A 31 -3.09 4.58 9.29
CA ALA A 31 -3.30 3.62 8.22
C ALA A 31 -1.97 3.24 7.54
N ARG A 32 -1.83 1.98 7.13
CA ARG A 32 -0.62 1.48 6.46
C ARG A 32 -0.88 1.37 4.96
N ILE A 33 -0.20 2.17 4.15
CA ILE A 33 -0.42 2.24 2.70
C ILE A 33 0.73 1.57 1.95
N ALA A 34 0.41 0.64 1.05
CA ALA A 34 1.33 0.14 0.04
C ALA A 34 1.03 0.85 -1.29
N VAL A 35 2.06 1.34 -1.98
CA VAL A 35 1.90 2.11 -3.23
C VAL A 35 2.55 1.36 -4.38
N LEU A 36 1.82 1.15 -5.47
CA LEU A 36 2.36 0.61 -6.72
C LEU A 36 2.59 1.78 -7.68
N ALA A 37 3.83 1.99 -8.13
CA ALA A 37 4.20 3.11 -8.98
C ALA A 37 5.31 2.74 -9.99
N SER A 38 5.00 2.86 -11.28
CA SER A 38 5.89 2.49 -12.40
C SER A 38 6.46 3.70 -13.17
N GLY A 39 6.37 4.89 -12.59
CA GLY A 39 6.76 6.15 -13.23
C GLY A 39 7.36 7.16 -12.24
N ARG A 40 7.12 8.45 -12.47
CA ARG A 40 7.67 9.55 -11.64
C ARG A 40 7.19 9.55 -10.18
N GLY A 41 6.03 8.96 -9.90
CA GLY A 41 5.47 8.90 -8.55
C GLY A 41 4.94 10.24 -8.04
N SER A 42 4.29 11.07 -8.88
CA SER A 42 3.65 12.31 -8.42
C SER A 42 2.58 12.05 -7.36
N ASN A 43 1.75 11.01 -7.52
CA ASN A 43 0.77 10.63 -6.51
C ASN A 43 1.42 10.15 -5.20
N LEU A 44 2.54 9.42 -5.29
CA LEU A 44 3.34 9.06 -4.11
C LEU A 44 3.84 10.33 -3.40
N GLN A 45 4.28 11.34 -4.14
CA GLN A 45 4.68 12.62 -3.55
C GLN A 45 3.52 13.28 -2.80
N CYS A 46 2.33 13.39 -3.41
CA CYS A 46 1.17 13.96 -2.73
C CYS A 46 0.80 13.22 -1.44
N LEU A 47 0.91 11.88 -1.44
CA LEU A 47 0.66 11.08 -0.23
C LEU A 47 1.72 11.35 0.85
N LEU A 48 3.00 11.40 0.48
CA LEU A 48 4.10 11.70 1.39
C LEU A 48 3.94 13.10 2.00
N ASP A 49 3.62 14.09 1.17
CA ASP A 49 3.42 15.48 1.60
C ASP A 49 2.23 15.57 2.56
N GLY A 50 1.10 14.95 2.21
CA GLY A 50 -0.11 14.92 3.05
C GLY A 50 0.11 14.24 4.39
N ILE A 51 0.93 13.19 4.44
CA ILE A 51 1.34 12.53 5.69
C ILE A 51 2.25 13.46 6.51
N ALA A 52 3.24 14.09 5.87
CA ALA A 52 4.21 14.95 6.54
C ALA A 52 3.55 16.17 7.20
N VAL A 53 2.51 16.73 6.60
CA VAL A 53 1.74 17.86 7.16
C VAL A 53 0.54 17.44 8.02
N GLY A 54 0.36 16.14 8.26
CA GLY A 54 -0.73 15.62 9.09
C GLY A 54 -2.14 15.71 8.46
N GLN A 55 -2.25 16.05 7.17
CA GLN A 55 -3.52 16.00 6.44
C GLN A 55 -4.00 14.56 6.20
N LEU A 56 -3.07 13.60 6.19
CA LEU A 56 -3.36 12.18 6.05
C LEU A 56 -2.77 11.41 7.23
N HIS A 57 -3.64 10.87 8.10
CA HIS A 57 -3.24 10.03 9.23
C HIS A 57 -2.84 8.62 8.79
N ALA A 58 -1.69 8.53 8.11
CA ALA A 58 -1.19 7.29 7.53
C ALA A 58 0.34 7.23 7.52
N ARG A 59 0.87 6.08 7.12
CA ARG A 59 2.28 5.88 6.79
C ARG A 59 2.42 5.02 5.54
N ILE A 60 3.46 5.31 4.75
CA ILE A 60 3.84 4.44 3.64
C ILE A 60 4.56 3.21 4.19
N ALA A 61 3.97 2.04 4.00
CA ALA A 61 4.54 0.76 4.42
C ALA A 61 5.53 0.21 3.38
N GLY A 62 5.34 0.54 2.10
CA GLY A 62 6.23 0.14 1.02
C GLY A 62 5.79 0.72 -0.33
N VAL A 63 6.75 0.89 -1.22
CA VAL A 63 6.56 1.32 -2.61
C VAL A 63 7.10 0.23 -3.51
N PHE A 64 6.25 -0.21 -4.42
CA PHE A 64 6.46 -1.34 -5.32
C PHE A 64 6.47 -0.85 -6.76
N SER A 65 7.43 -1.34 -7.56
CA SER A 65 7.48 -1.07 -8.98
C SER A 65 7.73 -2.35 -9.77
N ASP A 66 7.22 -2.40 -10.99
CA ASP A 66 7.62 -3.35 -12.02
C ASP A 66 8.84 -2.84 -12.83
N LYS A 67 9.28 -1.61 -12.55
CA LYS A 67 10.44 -0.98 -13.20
C LYS A 67 11.51 -0.65 -12.16
N PRO A 68 12.66 -1.34 -12.15
CA PRO A 68 13.75 -1.09 -11.22
C PRO A 68 14.26 0.36 -11.19
N GLY A 69 14.16 1.07 -12.32
CA GLY A 69 14.56 2.48 -12.46
C GLY A 69 13.43 3.49 -12.27
N ALA A 70 12.27 3.11 -11.71
CA ALA A 70 11.19 4.06 -11.48
C ALA A 70 11.61 5.12 -10.45
N ALA A 71 11.61 6.40 -10.85
CA ALA A 71 11.92 7.53 -9.96
C ALA A 71 11.00 7.63 -8.72
N ALA A 72 9.86 6.93 -8.71
CA ALA A 72 9.03 6.78 -7.53
C ALA A 72 9.76 6.06 -6.36
N LEU A 73 10.63 5.09 -6.65
CA LEU A 73 11.36 4.33 -5.64
C LEU A 73 12.35 5.22 -4.88
N ASP A 74 12.93 6.23 -5.55
CA ASP A 74 13.88 7.16 -4.94
C ASP A 74 13.25 8.09 -3.91
N LYS A 75 11.91 8.21 -3.90
CA LYS A 75 11.17 9.08 -2.98
C LYS A 75 10.99 8.50 -1.57
N VAL A 76 11.36 7.24 -1.35
CA VAL A 76 11.24 6.57 -0.04
C VAL A 76 12.58 6.00 0.43
N ALA A 77 12.67 5.66 1.71
CA ALA A 77 13.88 5.05 2.26
C ALA A 77 14.12 3.65 1.65
N PRO A 78 15.38 3.16 1.57
CA PRO A 78 15.70 1.86 0.99
C PRO A 78 14.87 0.69 1.56
N ALA A 79 14.58 0.69 2.86
CA ALA A 79 13.77 -0.35 3.52
C ALA A 79 12.30 -0.40 3.03
N GLN A 80 11.84 0.64 2.33
CA GLN A 80 10.49 0.72 1.79
C GLN A 80 10.46 0.48 0.26
N ARG A 81 11.59 0.26 -0.39
CA ARG A 81 11.70 0.08 -1.85
C ARG A 81 11.61 -1.39 -2.23
N TRP A 82 10.74 -1.70 -3.18
CA TRP A 82 10.57 -3.04 -3.75
C TRP A 82 10.44 -2.91 -5.27
N ALA A 83 11.31 -3.57 -6.02
CA ALA A 83 11.34 -3.48 -7.48
C ALA A 83 11.74 -4.81 -8.10
#